data_AF-A0A7X7R9D5-F1
#
_entry.id   AF-A0A7X7R9D5-F1
#
_cell.length_a   1.000
_cell.length_b   1.000
_cell.length_c   1.000
_cell.angle_alpha   90.00
_cell.angle_beta   90.00
_cell.angle_gamma   90.00
#
_symmetry.space_group_name_H-M   'P 1'
#
loop_
_entity.id
_entity.type
_entity.pdbx_description
1 polymer ?
#
loop_
_entity_poly.entity_id
_entity_poly.type
_entity_poly.pdbx_seq_one_letter_code
_entity_poly.pdbx_strand_id
1 'polypeptide(L)' 'LFRRGVLYAPDYVINAGGIIDVCYERTGFDRAAVMAHIEGIHDNLMAVFARARREERPTGEVADAIAEERFRR' A
#
# COMPACT_ATOMS: atom_id res chain seq x y z
N LEU A 1 -8.81 10.25 -12.99
CA LEU A 1 -9.39 10.31 -11.63
C LEU A 1 -8.88 11.52 -10.85
N PHE A 2 -7.57 11.69 -10.75
CA PHE A 2 -6.93 12.83 -10.04
C PHE A 2 -7.46 14.22 -10.45
N ARG A 3 -7.39 14.59 -11.75
CA ARG A 3 -7.95 15.88 -12.26
C ARG A 3 -9.46 16.07 -12.01
N ARG A 4 -10.19 14.99 -11.70
CA ARG A 4 -11.63 15.01 -11.40
C ARG A 4 -11.90 15.05 -9.89
N GLY A 5 -10.88 15.18 -9.04
CA GLY A 5 -11.02 15.21 -7.58
C GLY A 5 -11.38 13.86 -6.94
N VAL A 6 -11.30 12.76 -7.68
CA VAL A 6 -11.62 11.42 -7.16
C VAL A 6 -10.41 10.87 -6.42
N LEU A 7 -10.57 10.58 -5.13
CA LEU A 7 -9.58 9.86 -4.33
C LEU A 7 -9.58 8.38 -4.75
N TYR A 8 -8.46 7.94 -5.32
CA TYR A 8 -8.29 6.59 -5.80
C TYR A 8 -7.28 5.85 -4.92
N ALA A 9 -7.68 4.69 -4.39
CA ALA A 9 -6.76 3.75 -3.75
C ALA A 9 -6.04 2.93 -4.83
N PRO A 10 -4.70 2.98 -4.93
CA PRO A 10 -3.96 2.14 -5.88
C PRO A 10 -4.29 0.67 -5.68
N ASP A 11 -4.65 -0.01 -6.77
CA ASP A 11 -5.14 -1.38 -6.79
C ASP A 11 -4.16 -2.38 -6.15
N TYR A 12 -2.88 -2.30 -6.48
CA TYR A 12 -1.85 -3.18 -5.95
C TYR A 12 -1.54 -2.93 -4.47
N VAL A 13 -1.89 -1.75 -3.93
CA VAL A 13 -1.76 -1.46 -2.49
C VAL A 13 -2.96 -2.01 -1.73
N ILE A 14 -4.18 -1.69 -2.17
CA ILE A 14 -5.41 -2.12 -1.48
C ILE A 14 -5.59 -3.65 -1.54
N ASN A 15 -5.19 -4.30 -2.63
CA ASN A 15 -5.31 -5.74 -2.81
C ASN A 15 -4.10 -6.55 -2.30
N ALA A 16 -3.15 -5.91 -1.59
CA ALA A 16 -1.91 -6.56 -1.15
C ALA A 16 -2.14 -7.74 -0.18
N GLY A 17 -3.31 -7.83 0.46
CA GLY A 17 -3.63 -8.83 1.47
C GLY A 17 -3.42 -10.28 1.00
N GLY A 18 -3.77 -10.60 -0.25
CA GLY A 18 -3.58 -11.96 -0.78
C GLY A 18 -2.09 -12.34 -0.93
N ILE A 19 -1.23 -11.40 -1.31
CA ILE A 19 0.22 -11.64 -1.41
C ILE A 19 0.85 -11.75 -0.02
N ILE A 20 0.36 -10.97 0.95
CA ILE A 20 0.77 -11.07 2.35
C ILE A 20 0.44 -12.47 2.88
N ASP A 21 -0.79 -12.96 2.69
CA ASP A 21 -1.23 -14.27 3.16
C ASP A 21 -0.35 -15.41 2.61
N VAL A 22 -0.16 -15.44 1.29
CA VAL A 22 0.71 -16.42 0.59
C VAL A 22 2.17 -16.36 1.09
N CYS A 23 2.66 -15.19 1.50
CA CYS A 23 4.01 -15.06 2.08
C CYS A 23 4.14 -15.83 3.41
N TYR A 24 3.12 -15.75 4.27
CA TYR A 24 3.13 -16.46 5.56
C TYR A 24 2.87 -17.96 5.42
N GLU A 25 2.08 -18.38 4.43
CA GLU A 25 1.94 -19.81 4.09
C GLU A 25 3.29 -20.47 3.81
N ARG A 26 4.25 -19.71 3.24
CA ARG A 26 5.58 -20.20 2.89
C ARG A 26 6.63 -20.09 3.99
N THR A 27 6.44 -19.19 4.95
CA THR A 27 7.46 -18.85 5.97
C THR A 27 7.14 -19.37 7.36
N GLY A 28 5.92 -19.86 7.59
CA GLY A 28 5.44 -20.36 8.86
C GLY A 28 4.15 -19.64 9.23
N PHE A 29 3.04 -20.37 9.19
CA PHE A 29 1.72 -19.76 9.33
C PHE A 29 1.43 -19.38 10.79
N ASP A 30 1.38 -18.07 11.04
CA ASP A 30 0.79 -17.47 12.24
C ASP A 30 -0.32 -16.49 11.81
N ARG A 31 -1.57 -16.88 12.06
CA ARG A 31 -2.74 -16.08 11.69
C ARG A 31 -2.74 -14.69 12.33
N ALA A 32 -2.25 -14.55 13.56
CA ALA A 32 -2.21 -13.25 14.22
C ALA A 32 -1.21 -12.32 13.52
N ALA A 33 -0.04 -12.85 13.15
CA ALA A 33 0.95 -12.11 12.38
C ALA A 33 0.45 -11.72 10.98
N VAL A 34 -0.25 -12.63 10.28
CA VAL A 34 -0.87 -12.34 8.97
C VAL A 34 -1.86 -11.18 9.08
N MET A 35 -2.79 -11.25 10.03
CA MET A 35 -3.80 -10.20 10.21
C MET A 35 -3.16 -8.86 10.57
N ALA A 36 -2.17 -8.85 11.48
CA ALA A 36 -1.44 -7.64 11.83
C ALA A 36 -0.70 -7.02 10.63
N HIS A 37 -0.14 -7.84 9.74
CA HIS A 37 0.50 -7.33 8.52
C HIS A 37 -0.54 -6.78 7.53
N ILE A 38 -1.67 -7.47 7.34
CA ILE A 38 -2.78 -7.00 6.49
C ILE A 38 -3.34 -5.65 7.00
N GLU A 39 -3.46 -5.46 8.31
CA GLU A 39 -3.88 -4.18 8.91
C GLU A 39 -2.96 -3.02 8.47
N GLY A 40 -1.68 -3.27 8.24
CA GLY A 40 -0.72 -2.29 7.72
C GLY A 40 -1.04 -1.74 6.31
N ILE A 41 -1.96 -2.36 5.56
CA ILE A 41 -2.47 -1.80 4.28
C ILE A 41 -3.12 -0.43 4.51
N HIS A 42 -3.82 -0.26 5.64
CA HIS A 42 -4.40 1.03 6.03
C HIS A 42 -3.31 2.11 6.06
N ASP A 43 -2.23 1.85 6.80
CA ASP A 43 -1.16 2.84 7.01
C ASP A 43 -0.42 3.15 5.70
N ASN A 44 -0.22 2.13 4.85
CA ASN A 44 0.36 2.32 3.51
C ASN A 44 -0.52 3.25 2.66
N LEU A 45 -1.83 3.04 2.63
CA LEU A 45 -2.75 3.90 1.89
C LEU A 45 -2.81 5.32 2.47
N MET A 46 -2.81 5.47 3.81
CA MET A 46 -2.78 6.80 4.44
C MET A 46 -1.51 7.55 4.08
N ALA A 47 -0.36 6.89 4.06
CA ALA A 47 0.90 7.48 3.62
C ALA A 47 0.84 7.95 2.16
N VAL A 48 0.29 7.12 1.26
CA VAL A 48 0.09 7.47 -0.15
C VAL A 48 -0.83 8.68 -0.29
N PHE A 49 -1.99 8.69 0.39
CA PHE A 49 -2.96 9.78 0.29
C PHE A 49 -2.43 11.10 0.84
N ALA A 50 -1.76 11.06 2.00
CA ALA A 50 -1.16 12.24 2.60
C ALA A 50 -0.08 12.85 1.69
N ARG A 51 0.78 12.00 1.12
CA ARG A 51 1.84 12.43 0.20
C ARG A 51 1.30 12.93 -1.14
N ALA A 52 0.33 12.23 -1.73
CA ALA A 52 -0.33 12.65 -2.96
C ALA A 52 -1.03 14.00 -2.84
N ARG A 53 -1.67 14.26 -1.69
CA ARG A 53 -2.26 15.58 -1.40
C ARG A 53 -1.20 16.66 -1.29
N ARG A 54 -0.08 16.39 -0.59
CA ARG A 54 1.00 17.37 -0.39
C ARG A 54 1.75 17.70 -1.67
N GLU A 55 1.95 16.72 -2.54
CA GLU A 55 2.73 16.86 -3.78
C GLU A 55 1.87 17.17 -5.01
N GLU A 56 0.54 17.20 -4.86
CA GLU A 56 -0.41 17.37 -5.97
C GLU A 56 -0.20 16.37 -7.11
N ARG A 57 0.00 15.09 -6.75
CA ARG A 57 0.29 13.99 -7.69
C ARG A 57 -0.77 12.89 -7.62
N PRO A 58 -0.99 12.13 -8.71
CA PRO A 58 -1.82 10.93 -8.69
C PRO A 58 -1.32 9.91 -7.66
N THR A 59 -2.25 9.26 -6.95
CA THR A 59 -1.93 8.28 -5.89
C THR A 59 -1.12 7.09 -6.39
N GLY A 60 -1.32 6.65 -7.64
CA GLY A 60 -0.52 5.58 -8.25
C GLY A 60 0.97 5.94 -8.35
N GLU A 61 1.29 7.12 -8.93
CA GLU A 61 2.67 7.58 -9.06
C GLU A 61 3.36 7.78 -7.70
N VAL A 62 2.59 8.18 -6.68
CA VAL A 62 3.11 8.36 -5.32
C VAL A 62 3.35 7.02 -4.63
N ALA A 63 2.48 6.04 -4.85
CA ALA A 63 2.68 4.69 -4.35
C ALA A 63 3.93 4.03 -4.97
N ASP A 64 4.17 4.23 -6.28
CA ASP A 64 5.39 3.77 -6.96
C ASP A 64 6.64 4.41 -6.33
N ALA A 65 6.63 5.74 -6.15
CA ALA A 65 7.75 6.47 -5.55
C ALA A 65 8.05 6.01 -4.12
N ILE A 66 7.02 5.75 -3.29
CA ILE A 66 7.20 5.20 -1.95
C ILE A 66 7.82 3.80 -1.99
N ALA A 67 7.39 2.95 -2.94
CA ALA A 67 7.96 1.61 -3.11
C ALA A 67 9.45 1.68 -3.53
N GLU A 68 9.79 2.51 -4.51
CA GLU A 68 11.18 2.72 -4.95
C GLU A 68 12.09 3.25 -3.84
N GLU A 69 11.58 4.13 -2.97
CA GLU A 69 12.31 4.62 -1.80
C GLU A 69 12.56 3.52 -0.77
N ARG A 70 11.62 2.58 -0.60
CA ARG A 70 11.79 1.41 0.29
C ARG A 70 12.84 0.45 -0.26
N PHE A 71 12.87 0.20 -1.57
CA PHE A 71 13.84 -0.71 -2.20
C PHE A 71 15.27 -0.16 -2.27
N ARG A 72 15.44 1.17 -2.21
CA ARG A 72 16.76 1.81 -2.21
C ARG A 72 17.43 1.89 -0.83
N ARG A 73 16.73 1.50 0.24
CA ARG A 73 17.28 1.41 1.60
C ARG A 73 17.94 0.05 1.81
#